data_AF-A0A0P9HQ50-F1
#
_entry.id   AF-A0A0P9HQ50-F1
#
_cell.length_a   1.000
_cell.length_b   1.000
_cell.length_c   1.000
_cell.angle_alpha   90.00
_cell.angle_beta   90.00
_cell.angle_gamma   90.00
#
_symmetry.space_group_name_H-M   'P 1'
#
loop_
_entity.id
_entity.type
_entity.pdbx_description
1 polymer ?
#
loop_
_entity_poly.entity_id
_entity_poly.type
_entity_poly.pdbx_seq_one_letter_code
_entity_poly.pdbx_strand_id
1 'polypeptide(L)'
;MKARKPITLAVSALIVVNFAYAKGKPTAESILPHKFTCSASLKFQAQDMTQQQFIDSCALVGAEEEYFHQRLETGYQPVDGDLNEDLLMVIFDNYRQYDRYGFRLFGINTNNGGMYIEGNAEDANNQATFYAHEADWLRPEFSIWNLEHEYVHYLDGRFNLKGNFADYPENTVWWSEGLAEYISLKDANDDAIALVQGNFQDRTLSQVFNTNYSNSSDEIYRWGYLGARFMFENHMDQVRNIRLAARDGNWAEYQIILAQTAANNEQQWQNWLMALAGN
;
A
#
# COMPACT_ATOMS: atom_id res chain seq x y z
N MET A 1 -32.77 -0.72 74.10
CA MET A 1 -32.64 0.31 73.04
C MET A 1 -31.33 0.09 72.30
N LYS A 2 -31.37 -0.49 71.09
CA LYS A 2 -30.19 -0.67 70.21
C LYS A 2 -30.37 0.25 69.00
N ALA A 3 -29.45 1.19 68.82
CA ALA A 3 -29.47 2.20 67.78
C ALA A 3 -29.25 1.58 66.39
N ARG A 4 -30.10 1.96 65.42
CA ARG A 4 -29.94 1.63 64.00
C ARG A 4 -28.83 2.50 63.42
N LYS A 5 -27.83 1.88 62.77
CA LYS A 5 -26.83 2.59 61.93
C LYS A 5 -27.47 2.90 60.56
N PRO A 6 -27.17 4.07 59.96
CA PRO A 6 -27.67 4.41 58.63
C PRO A 6 -26.88 3.65 57.55
N ILE A 7 -27.60 3.18 56.52
CA ILE A 7 -27.04 2.60 55.31
C ILE A 7 -26.70 3.76 54.38
N THR A 8 -25.41 3.96 54.09
CA THR A 8 -24.94 4.91 53.08
C THR A 8 -25.06 4.25 51.71
N LEU A 9 -26.01 4.71 50.87
CA LEU A 9 -26.02 4.39 49.45
C LEU A 9 -24.85 5.12 48.77
N ALA A 10 -23.87 4.37 48.26
CA ALA A 10 -22.88 4.91 47.33
C ALA A 10 -23.56 5.03 45.95
N VAL A 11 -23.89 6.26 45.56
CA VAL A 11 -24.32 6.57 44.19
C VAL A 11 -23.06 6.64 43.34
N SER A 12 -22.79 5.59 42.55
CA SER A 12 -21.77 5.62 41.52
C SER A 12 -22.16 6.67 40.47
N ALA A 13 -21.41 7.77 40.41
CA ALA A 13 -21.58 8.77 39.37
C ALA A 13 -21.14 8.16 38.03
N LEU A 14 -22.11 7.82 37.18
CA LEU A 14 -21.89 7.56 35.77
C LEU A 14 -21.42 8.88 35.13
N ILE A 15 -20.13 8.97 34.83
CA ILE A 15 -19.58 10.01 33.97
C ILE A 15 -20.08 9.70 32.55
N VAL A 16 -21.19 10.32 32.18
CA VAL A 16 -21.63 10.36 30.78
C VAL A 16 -20.71 11.35 30.08
N VAL A 17 -19.74 10.85 29.33
CA VAL A 17 -18.93 11.68 28.44
C VAL A 17 -19.82 12.10 27.28
N ASN A 18 -20.43 13.29 27.40
CA ASN A 18 -21.11 13.93 26.29
C ASN A 18 -20.04 14.37 25.27
N PHE A 19 -19.89 13.63 24.17
CA PHE A 19 -19.23 14.16 22.99
C PHE A 19 -20.12 15.25 22.40
N ALA A 20 -19.89 16.50 22.83
CA ALA A 20 -20.44 17.64 22.13
C ALA A 20 -19.85 17.67 20.72
N TYR A 21 -20.68 17.50 19.69
CA TYR A 21 -20.28 17.79 18.31
C TYR A 21 -19.76 19.24 18.26
N ALA A 22 -18.45 19.40 18.10
CA ALA A 22 -17.82 20.71 18.05
C ALA A 22 -18.42 21.53 16.89
N LYS A 23 -18.97 22.71 17.20
CA LYS A 23 -19.48 23.68 16.21
C LYS A 23 -18.33 24.40 15.49
N GLY A 24 -17.43 23.65 14.85
CA GLY A 24 -16.29 24.14 14.09
C GLY A 24 -16.26 23.58 12.67
N LYS A 25 -15.45 24.18 11.79
CA LYS A 25 -15.13 23.54 10.49
C LYS A 25 -14.43 22.21 10.78
N PRO A 26 -14.75 21.12 10.06
CA PRO A 26 -14.02 19.86 10.18
C PRO A 26 -12.52 20.07 10.03
N THR A 27 -11.74 19.56 11.00
CA THR A 27 -10.28 19.40 10.95
C THR A 27 -9.93 17.92 10.94
N ALA A 28 -8.69 17.58 10.57
CA ALA A 28 -8.18 16.21 10.62
C ALA A 28 -8.35 15.60 12.02
N GLU A 29 -8.03 16.32 13.09
CA GLU A 29 -8.18 15.83 14.47
C GLU A 29 -9.64 15.58 14.86
N SER A 30 -10.57 16.40 14.35
CA SER A 30 -11.99 16.24 14.67
C SER A 30 -12.66 15.08 13.94
N ILE A 31 -12.16 14.75 12.74
CA ILE A 31 -12.70 13.69 11.88
C ILE A 31 -11.99 12.36 12.11
N LEU A 32 -10.71 12.38 12.45
CA LEU A 32 -9.87 11.21 12.69
C LEU A 32 -9.27 11.29 14.11
N PRO A 33 -10.09 11.13 15.16
CA PRO A 33 -9.65 11.38 16.53
C PRO A 33 -8.83 10.23 17.13
N HIS A 34 -8.91 9.02 16.57
CA HIS A 34 -8.23 7.84 17.09
C HIS A 34 -6.80 7.79 16.56
N LYS A 35 -5.82 7.71 17.46
CA LYS A 35 -4.40 7.58 17.10
C LYS A 35 -3.83 6.33 17.74
N PHE A 36 -2.99 5.62 16.99
CA PHE A 36 -2.32 4.41 17.46
C PHE A 36 -0.90 4.35 16.88
N THR A 37 0.06 3.90 17.66
CA THR A 37 1.46 3.77 17.22
C THR A 37 1.83 2.29 17.20
N CYS A 38 2.10 1.74 16.02
CA CYS A 38 2.54 0.35 15.87
C CYS A 38 4.02 0.22 16.26
N SER A 39 4.85 1.15 15.78
CA SER A 39 6.30 1.17 15.97
C SER A 39 6.83 2.61 15.83
N ALA A 40 8.15 2.80 15.89
CA ALA A 40 8.76 4.09 15.61
C ALA A 40 8.53 4.56 14.16
N SER A 41 8.42 3.64 13.21
CA SER A 41 8.27 3.89 11.77
C SER A 41 6.83 3.80 11.26
N LEU A 42 5.85 3.54 12.13
CA LEU A 42 4.49 3.24 11.68
C LEU A 42 3.42 3.70 12.67
N LYS A 43 2.53 4.58 12.20
CA LYS A 43 1.45 5.19 13.01
C LYS A 43 0.13 5.16 12.25
N PHE A 44 -0.96 5.05 12.99
CA PHE A 44 -2.32 5.20 12.49
C PHE A 44 -2.99 6.46 13.03
N GLN A 45 -3.84 7.05 12.20
CA GLN A 45 -4.85 8.01 12.60
C GLN A 45 -6.19 7.64 11.92
N ALA A 46 -7.22 7.31 12.70
CA ALA A 46 -8.47 6.76 12.17
C ALA A 46 -9.72 7.49 12.66
N GLN A 47 -10.78 7.38 11.87
CA GLN A 47 -12.11 7.90 12.19
C GLN A 47 -12.85 6.98 13.17
N ASP A 48 -12.79 5.67 12.96
CA ASP A 48 -13.31 4.67 13.87
C ASP A 48 -12.53 3.36 13.68
N MET A 49 -11.86 2.90 14.73
CA MET A 49 -11.19 1.61 14.82
C MET A 49 -11.08 1.24 16.30
N THR A 50 -11.39 0.00 16.63
CA THR A 50 -11.15 -0.58 17.96
C THR A 50 -9.66 -0.80 18.18
N GLN A 51 -9.26 -0.92 19.44
CA GLN A 51 -7.87 -1.23 19.78
C GLN A 51 -7.38 -2.56 19.16
N GLN A 52 -8.24 -3.57 19.09
CA GLN A 52 -7.89 -4.86 18.49
C GLN A 52 -7.67 -4.74 16.99
N GLN A 53 -8.54 -3.99 16.28
CA GLN A 53 -8.36 -3.71 14.85
C GLN A 53 -7.04 -2.99 14.57
N PHE A 54 -6.62 -2.03 15.41
CA PHE A 54 -5.29 -1.44 15.27
C PHE A 54 -4.17 -2.46 15.45
N ILE A 55 -4.23 -3.31 16.48
CA ILE A 55 -3.22 -4.34 16.74
C ILE A 55 -3.12 -5.30 15.56
N ASP A 56 -4.26 -5.77 15.05
CA ASP A 56 -4.32 -6.72 13.95
C ASP A 56 -3.80 -6.08 12.64
N SER A 57 -4.19 -4.83 12.36
CA SER A 57 -3.66 -4.10 11.19
C SER A 57 -2.15 -3.84 11.30
N CYS A 58 -1.63 -3.50 12.49
CA CYS A 58 -0.19 -3.38 12.71
C CYS A 58 0.55 -4.71 12.46
N ALA A 59 -0.02 -5.83 12.92
CA ALA A 59 0.57 -7.14 12.72
C ALA A 59 0.56 -7.55 11.24
N LEU A 60 -0.51 -7.23 10.50
CA LEU A 60 -0.63 -7.50 9.08
C LEU A 60 0.46 -6.79 8.27
N VAL A 61 0.56 -5.45 8.39
CA VAL A 61 1.57 -4.70 7.64
C VAL A 61 2.99 -4.99 8.12
N GLY A 62 3.19 -5.31 9.40
CA GLY A 62 4.51 -5.74 9.90
C GLY A 62 4.99 -7.06 9.29
N ALA A 63 4.08 -8.02 9.07
CA ALA A 63 4.41 -9.27 8.37
C ALA A 63 4.70 -9.01 6.88
N GLU A 64 3.96 -8.08 6.27
CA GLU A 64 4.16 -7.68 4.88
C GLU A 64 5.50 -6.94 4.68
N GLU A 65 5.90 -6.06 5.63
CA GLU A 65 7.21 -5.39 5.65
C GLU A 65 8.36 -6.41 5.66
N GLU A 66 8.27 -7.40 6.55
CA GLU A 66 9.28 -8.46 6.66
C GLU A 66 9.37 -9.26 5.35
N TYR A 67 8.23 -9.64 4.77
CA TYR A 67 8.19 -10.35 3.50
C TYR A 67 8.78 -9.52 2.36
N PHE A 68 8.42 -8.24 2.23
CA PHE A 68 8.98 -7.31 1.24
C PHE A 68 10.51 -7.26 1.35
N HIS A 69 11.04 -7.03 2.56
CA HIS A 69 12.48 -6.93 2.77
C HIS A 69 13.23 -8.22 2.44
N GLN A 70 12.66 -9.38 2.78
CA GLN A 70 13.22 -10.67 2.43
C GLN A 70 13.17 -10.91 0.91
N ARG A 71 12.03 -10.63 0.27
CA ARG A 71 11.80 -10.92 -1.14
C ARG A 71 12.67 -10.05 -2.07
N LEU A 72 12.83 -8.78 -1.72
CA LEU A 72 13.63 -7.81 -2.49
C LEU A 72 15.08 -7.69 -2.00
N GLU A 73 15.45 -8.34 -0.91
CA GLU A 73 16.81 -8.31 -0.35
C GLU A 73 17.29 -6.89 -0.04
N THR A 74 16.42 -6.03 0.51
CA THR A 74 16.74 -4.60 0.66
C THR A 74 17.72 -4.31 1.79
N GLY A 75 17.94 -5.26 2.71
CA GLY A 75 18.79 -5.08 3.88
C GLY A 75 18.30 -3.97 4.82
N TYR A 76 17.01 -3.60 4.74
CA TYR A 76 16.41 -2.49 5.48
C TYR A 76 17.15 -1.16 5.25
N GLN A 77 17.79 -0.99 4.09
CA GLN A 77 18.53 0.24 3.74
C GLN A 77 17.69 1.08 2.78
N PRO A 78 17.20 2.26 3.22
CA PRO A 78 16.54 3.21 2.33
C PRO A 78 17.41 3.56 1.13
N VAL A 79 16.80 4.14 0.10
CA VAL A 79 17.56 4.77 -0.99
C VAL A 79 18.34 5.98 -0.47
N ASP A 80 19.49 6.25 -1.07
CA ASP A 80 20.33 7.38 -0.67
C ASP A 80 19.57 8.70 -0.84
N GLY A 81 19.41 9.45 0.25
CA GLY A 81 18.73 10.76 0.26
C GLY A 81 17.31 10.75 0.83
N ASP A 82 16.71 9.57 1.03
CA ASP A 82 15.41 9.47 1.70
C ASP A 82 15.56 9.78 3.21
N LEU A 83 14.82 10.80 3.66
CA LEU A 83 14.75 11.30 5.03
C LEU A 83 13.42 10.96 5.73
N ASN A 84 12.54 10.18 5.12
CA ASN A 84 11.34 9.71 5.80
C ASN A 84 11.76 8.92 7.06
N GLU A 85 11.01 9.07 8.14
CA GLU A 85 11.26 8.31 9.39
C GLU A 85 10.13 7.34 9.68
N ASP A 86 8.90 7.70 9.30
CA ASP A 86 7.70 6.91 9.54
C ASP A 86 6.64 7.07 8.44
N LEU A 87 5.71 6.11 8.42
CA LEU A 87 4.48 6.18 7.65
C LEU A 87 3.31 6.53 8.59
N LEU A 88 2.53 7.55 8.21
CA LEU A 88 1.22 7.81 8.78
C LEU A 88 0.14 7.14 7.93
N MET A 89 -0.68 6.29 8.55
CA MET A 89 -1.82 5.64 7.90
C MET A 89 -3.12 6.28 8.39
N VAL A 90 -3.79 6.99 7.50
CA VAL A 90 -5.04 7.70 7.73
C VAL A 90 -6.23 6.85 7.28
N ILE A 91 -7.04 6.38 8.22
CA ILE A 91 -8.12 5.41 7.96
C ILE A 91 -9.50 6.04 8.22
N PHE A 92 -10.27 6.21 7.15
CA PHE A 92 -11.65 6.66 7.21
C PHE A 92 -12.61 5.48 7.51
N ASP A 93 -13.74 5.75 8.15
CA ASP A 93 -14.69 4.71 8.59
C ASP A 93 -15.41 3.99 7.42
N ASN A 94 -15.47 4.60 6.23
CA ASN A 94 -15.94 3.98 5.00
C ASN A 94 -15.66 4.88 3.80
N TYR A 95 -15.92 4.38 2.60
CA TYR A 95 -15.76 5.13 1.35
C TYR A 95 -16.48 6.48 1.37
N ARG A 96 -17.69 6.58 1.94
CA ARG A 96 -18.42 7.87 1.97
C ARG A 96 -17.72 8.92 2.82
N GLN A 97 -17.00 8.52 3.86
CA GLN A 97 -16.22 9.44 4.68
C GLN A 97 -14.92 9.83 3.98
N TYR A 98 -14.25 8.85 3.35
CA TYR A 98 -13.07 9.07 2.52
C TYR A 98 -13.38 10.10 1.41
N ASP A 99 -14.44 9.88 0.63
CA ASP A 99 -14.87 10.78 -0.43
C ASP A 99 -15.25 12.18 0.08
N ARG A 100 -15.92 12.26 1.23
CA ARG A 100 -16.34 13.53 1.82
C ARG A 100 -15.17 14.37 2.33
N TYR A 101 -14.16 13.74 2.93
CA TYR A 101 -13.15 14.43 3.71
C TYR A 101 -11.74 14.36 3.12
N GLY A 102 -11.41 13.35 2.31
CA GLY A 102 -10.09 13.14 1.72
C GLY A 102 -9.58 14.38 0.99
N PHE A 103 -10.26 14.80 -0.07
CA PHE A 103 -9.88 16.02 -0.81
C PHE A 103 -9.90 17.26 0.09
N ARG A 104 -10.93 17.41 0.92
CA ARG A 104 -11.13 18.63 1.72
C ARG A 104 -10.05 18.83 2.79
N LEU A 105 -9.57 17.75 3.41
CA LEU A 105 -8.61 17.79 4.51
C LEU A 105 -7.17 17.63 4.02
N PHE A 106 -6.95 16.83 2.97
CA PHE A 106 -5.63 16.39 2.54
C PHE A 106 -5.32 16.66 1.06
N GLY A 107 -6.29 17.14 0.27
CA GLY A 107 -6.08 17.45 -1.15
C GLY A 107 -5.97 16.22 -2.06
N ILE A 108 -6.30 15.02 -1.58
CA ILE A 108 -6.18 13.76 -2.32
C ILE A 108 -7.40 13.46 -3.20
N ASN A 109 -7.20 12.69 -4.28
CA ASN A 109 -8.29 12.10 -5.06
C ASN A 109 -8.84 10.86 -4.34
N THR A 110 -10.15 10.67 -4.35
CA THR A 110 -10.85 9.61 -3.59
C THR A 110 -11.49 8.54 -4.49
N ASN A 111 -11.37 8.64 -5.81
CA ASN A 111 -11.86 7.63 -6.77
C ASN A 111 -10.87 6.45 -6.91
N ASN A 112 -10.53 5.85 -5.78
CA ASN A 112 -9.57 4.74 -5.62
C ASN A 112 -9.87 4.01 -4.31
N GLY A 113 -9.21 2.87 -4.10
CA GLY A 113 -9.35 2.10 -2.87
C GLY A 113 -8.52 2.61 -1.69
N GLY A 114 -7.55 3.46 -1.99
CA GLY A 114 -6.57 4.02 -1.08
C GLY A 114 -5.51 4.73 -1.92
N MET A 115 -4.64 5.49 -1.25
CA MET A 115 -3.56 6.20 -1.91
C MET A 115 -2.40 6.43 -0.96
N TYR A 116 -1.23 5.93 -1.33
CA TYR A 116 0.03 6.37 -0.78
C TYR A 116 0.48 7.71 -1.38
N ILE A 117 0.86 8.65 -0.52
CA ILE A 117 1.51 9.91 -0.87
C ILE A 117 2.87 9.96 -0.18
N GLU A 118 3.92 9.82 -0.98
CA GLU A 118 5.30 9.93 -0.51
C GLU A 118 5.64 11.34 -0.05
N GLY A 119 5.17 12.36 -0.77
CA GLY A 119 5.56 13.75 -0.53
C GLY A 119 6.93 14.06 -1.14
N ASN A 120 7.80 14.73 -0.36
CA ASN A 120 9.19 14.96 -0.75
C ASN A 120 10.12 14.18 0.19
N ALA A 121 10.60 13.02 -0.24
CA ALA A 121 11.43 12.16 0.61
C ALA A 121 12.73 12.83 1.07
N GLU A 122 13.23 13.86 0.37
CA GLU A 122 14.45 14.58 0.73
C GLU A 122 14.23 15.73 1.73
N ASP A 123 12.98 16.04 2.12
CA ASP A 123 12.67 17.05 3.14
C ASP A 123 12.49 16.38 4.51
N ALA A 124 13.29 16.81 5.50
CA ALA A 124 13.19 16.30 6.87
C ALA A 124 11.86 16.64 7.57
N ASN A 125 11.04 17.54 7.00
CA ASN A 125 9.70 17.85 7.49
C ASN A 125 8.59 17.10 6.73
N ASN A 126 8.97 16.22 5.80
CA ASN A 126 8.02 15.42 5.06
C ASN A 126 7.29 14.42 5.96
N GLN A 127 6.04 14.12 5.62
CA GLN A 127 5.28 13.04 6.23
C GLN A 127 4.69 12.17 5.12
N ALA A 128 5.38 11.08 4.82
CA ALA A 128 4.81 10.02 3.99
C ALA A 128 3.50 9.54 4.61
N THR A 129 2.42 9.54 3.83
CA THR A 129 1.07 9.26 4.33
C THR A 129 0.29 8.35 3.39
N PHE A 130 -0.25 7.27 3.93
CA PHE A 130 -1.22 6.41 3.29
C PHE A 130 -2.63 6.82 3.72
N TYR A 131 -3.55 6.97 2.77
CA TYR A 131 -4.97 7.26 3.03
C TYR A 131 -5.84 6.13 2.52
N ALA A 132 -6.73 5.59 3.35
CA ALA A 132 -7.68 4.56 2.95
C ALA A 132 -8.94 4.57 3.80
N HIS A 133 -9.82 3.61 3.55
CA HIS A 133 -11.03 3.42 4.32
C HIS A 133 -11.27 1.96 4.66
N GLU A 134 -12.10 1.73 5.69
CA GLU A 134 -12.66 0.41 5.93
C GLU A 134 -13.46 -0.05 4.70
N ALA A 135 -13.29 -1.33 4.34
CA ALA A 135 -14.13 -2.05 3.40
C ALA A 135 -15.49 -2.35 4.03
N ASP A 136 -16.36 -1.33 4.16
CA ASP A 136 -17.62 -1.41 4.93
C ASP A 136 -18.62 -2.44 4.40
N TRP A 137 -18.43 -2.93 3.17
CA TRP A 137 -19.18 -4.04 2.58
C TRP A 137 -18.82 -5.43 3.16
N LEU A 138 -17.71 -5.56 3.90
CA LEU A 138 -17.30 -6.81 4.57
C LEU A 138 -17.83 -6.94 6.00
N ARG A 139 -18.50 -5.90 6.53
CA ARG A 139 -19.02 -5.90 7.90
C ARG A 139 -19.90 -7.15 8.19
N PRO A 140 -19.76 -7.79 9.36
CA PRO A 140 -19.05 -7.31 10.55
C PRO A 140 -17.53 -7.61 10.56
N GLU A 141 -16.97 -8.24 9.53
CA GLU A 141 -15.53 -8.38 9.41
C GLU A 141 -14.89 -7.03 9.12
N PHE A 142 -13.78 -6.73 9.81
CA PHE A 142 -13.05 -5.49 9.60
C PHE A 142 -11.88 -5.73 8.66
N SER A 143 -11.80 -4.93 7.62
CA SER A 143 -10.65 -4.88 6.72
C SER A 143 -10.47 -3.46 6.21
N ILE A 144 -9.22 -3.02 6.10
CA ILE A 144 -8.87 -1.76 5.45
C ILE A 144 -8.63 -2.11 3.99
N TRP A 145 -9.37 -1.47 3.10
CA TRP A 145 -9.30 -1.78 1.68
C TRP A 145 -7.91 -1.46 1.11
N ASN A 146 -7.32 -2.40 0.37
CA ASN A 146 -5.99 -2.32 -0.24
C ASN A 146 -4.82 -2.01 0.73
N LEU A 147 -4.94 -2.32 2.03
CA LEU A 147 -3.93 -1.99 3.03
C LEU A 147 -2.53 -2.53 2.69
N GLU A 148 -2.42 -3.82 2.37
CA GLU A 148 -1.12 -4.44 2.05
C GLU A 148 -0.52 -3.87 0.76
N HIS A 149 -1.34 -3.70 -0.30
CA HIS A 149 -0.92 -3.11 -1.58
C HIS A 149 -0.33 -1.71 -1.41
N GLU A 150 -1.05 -0.82 -0.73
CA GLU A 150 -0.62 0.57 -0.55
C GLU A 150 0.56 0.69 0.42
N TYR A 151 0.69 -0.26 1.35
CA TYR A 151 1.86 -0.34 2.21
C TYR A 151 3.12 -0.73 1.42
N VAL A 152 2.99 -1.57 0.38
CA VAL A 152 4.11 -1.88 -0.52
C VAL A 152 4.55 -0.64 -1.30
N HIS A 153 3.65 0.27 -1.68
CA HIS A 153 4.05 1.55 -2.32
C HIS A 153 4.95 2.40 -1.43
N TYR A 154 4.67 2.46 -0.13
CA TYR A 154 5.55 3.11 0.85
C TYR A 154 6.93 2.46 0.89
N LEU A 155 6.96 1.13 0.98
CA LEU A 155 8.21 0.38 1.03
C LEU A 155 9.00 0.51 -0.28
N ASP A 156 8.33 0.52 -1.43
CA ASP A 156 8.96 0.63 -2.75
C ASP A 156 9.59 2.01 -2.95
N GLY A 157 8.88 3.09 -2.62
CA GLY A 157 9.43 4.44 -2.61
C GLY A 157 10.66 4.55 -1.70
N ARG A 158 10.53 4.09 -0.46
CA ARG A 158 11.62 4.19 0.53
C ARG A 158 12.84 3.35 0.21
N PHE A 159 12.65 2.15 -0.32
CA PHE A 159 13.72 1.14 -0.41
C PHE A 159 14.13 0.78 -1.83
N ASN A 160 13.43 1.20 -2.88
CA ASN A 160 13.77 0.82 -4.25
C ASN A 160 13.81 1.99 -5.23
N LEU A 161 12.96 3.02 -5.07
CA LEU A 161 12.81 4.09 -6.05
C LEU A 161 13.42 5.39 -5.52
N LYS A 162 14.46 5.90 -6.18
CA LYS A 162 15.09 7.16 -5.76
C LYS A 162 14.45 8.37 -6.42
N GLY A 163 14.12 9.38 -5.62
CA GLY A 163 13.51 10.62 -6.06
C GLY A 163 12.06 10.67 -5.62
N ASN A 164 11.25 11.46 -6.32
CA ASN A 164 9.81 11.54 -6.09
C ASN A 164 9.05 10.94 -7.26
N PHE A 165 7.76 10.67 -7.09
CA PHE A 165 6.88 10.12 -8.14
C PHE A 165 6.99 10.81 -9.51
N ALA A 166 7.20 12.13 -9.54
CA ALA A 166 7.34 12.90 -10.77
C ALA A 166 8.67 12.69 -11.52
N ASP A 167 9.67 12.11 -10.86
CA ASP A 167 10.98 11.80 -11.43
C ASP A 167 10.99 10.45 -12.14
N TYR A 168 10.02 9.58 -11.84
CA TYR A 168 9.96 8.22 -12.35
C TYR A 168 9.54 8.22 -13.83
N PRO A 169 10.14 7.36 -14.67
CA PRO A 169 9.62 7.12 -16.01
C PRO A 169 8.15 6.69 -15.99
N GLU A 170 7.36 7.14 -16.98
CA GLU A 170 5.93 6.83 -17.06
C GLU A 170 5.63 5.33 -17.07
N ASN A 171 6.57 4.51 -17.57
CA ASN A 171 6.41 3.08 -17.62
C ASN A 171 6.81 2.36 -16.33
N THR A 172 7.15 3.05 -15.24
CA THR A 172 7.45 2.41 -13.95
C THR A 172 6.23 1.72 -13.35
N VAL A 173 5.03 1.96 -13.89
CA VAL A 173 3.75 1.36 -13.42
C VAL A 173 3.76 -0.16 -13.40
N TRP A 174 4.41 -0.83 -14.36
CA TRP A 174 4.53 -2.30 -14.34
C TRP A 174 5.22 -2.78 -13.06
N TRP A 175 6.19 -2.00 -12.58
CA TRP A 175 6.93 -2.25 -11.35
C TRP A 175 6.13 -1.79 -10.15
N SER A 176 5.76 -0.51 -10.05
CA SER A 176 5.13 0.01 -8.83
C SER A 176 3.80 -0.69 -8.52
N GLU A 177 2.87 -0.77 -9.48
CA GLU A 177 1.59 -1.45 -9.23
C GLU A 177 1.74 -2.98 -9.28
N GLY A 178 2.55 -3.51 -10.19
CA GLY A 178 2.75 -4.95 -10.30
C GLY A 178 3.49 -5.56 -9.10
N LEU A 179 4.46 -4.84 -8.52
CA LEU A 179 5.16 -5.23 -7.30
C LEU A 179 4.19 -5.18 -6.12
N ALA A 180 3.40 -4.11 -5.99
CA ALA A 180 2.41 -3.99 -4.92
C ALA A 180 1.40 -5.13 -4.95
N GLU A 181 0.88 -5.49 -6.13
CA GLU A 181 0.03 -6.67 -6.31
C GLU A 181 0.78 -7.98 -5.98
N TYR A 182 2.01 -8.15 -6.48
CA TYR A 182 2.75 -9.40 -6.27
C TYR A 182 3.16 -9.62 -4.83
N ILE A 183 3.59 -8.58 -4.12
CA ILE A 183 4.03 -8.71 -2.74
C ILE A 183 2.81 -8.98 -1.84
N SER A 184 1.72 -8.23 -2.04
CA SER A 184 0.48 -8.40 -1.25
C SER A 184 -0.21 -9.74 -1.51
N LEU A 185 -0.43 -10.12 -2.77
CA LEU A 185 -1.17 -11.33 -3.14
C LEU A 185 -0.29 -12.57 -3.27
N LYS A 186 1.03 -12.42 -3.38
CA LYS A 186 2.00 -13.52 -3.51
C LYS A 186 1.67 -14.36 -4.74
N ASP A 187 1.30 -15.62 -4.55
CA ASP A 187 0.89 -16.51 -5.66
C ASP A 187 -0.63 -16.55 -5.88
N ALA A 188 -1.42 -15.82 -5.07
CA ALA A 188 -2.86 -15.92 -4.95
C ALA A 188 -3.61 -14.73 -5.60
N ASN A 189 -3.50 -14.59 -6.92
CA ASN A 189 -4.27 -13.62 -7.69
C ASN A 189 -5.11 -14.32 -8.77
N ASP A 190 -6.26 -14.87 -8.35
CA ASP A 190 -7.14 -15.68 -9.21
C ASP A 190 -7.62 -14.92 -10.45
N ASP A 191 -7.85 -13.61 -10.34
CA ASP A 191 -8.25 -12.76 -11.45
C ASP A 191 -7.16 -12.69 -12.55
N ALA A 192 -5.90 -12.55 -12.15
CA ALA A 192 -4.78 -12.56 -13.09
C ALA A 192 -4.58 -13.94 -13.74
N ILE A 193 -4.80 -15.02 -12.99
CA ILE A 193 -4.78 -16.39 -13.53
C ILE A 193 -5.91 -16.58 -14.55
N ALA A 194 -7.12 -16.15 -14.24
CA ALA A 194 -8.28 -16.25 -15.12
C ALA A 194 -8.06 -15.49 -16.44
N LEU A 195 -7.39 -14.34 -16.39
CA LEU A 195 -7.02 -13.55 -17.58
C LEU A 195 -6.14 -14.37 -18.55
N VAL A 196 -5.15 -15.06 -18.00
CA VAL A 196 -4.20 -15.89 -18.76
C VAL A 196 -4.85 -17.19 -19.25
N GLN A 197 -5.73 -17.81 -18.46
CA GLN A 197 -6.54 -18.97 -18.89
C GLN A 197 -7.47 -18.61 -20.07
N GLY A 198 -7.94 -17.37 -20.15
CA GLY A 198 -8.75 -16.87 -21.25
C GLY A 198 -7.96 -16.62 -22.54
N ASN A 199 -6.75 -16.04 -22.43
CA ASN A 199 -5.87 -15.76 -23.58
C ASN A 199 -4.40 -15.53 -23.17
N PHE A 200 -3.62 -16.59 -22.99
CA PHE A 200 -2.22 -16.46 -22.54
C PHE A 200 -1.26 -15.79 -23.55
N GLN A 201 -1.64 -15.65 -24.82
CA GLN A 201 -0.83 -14.98 -25.85
C GLN A 201 -1.16 -13.49 -25.99
N ASP A 202 -2.00 -12.94 -25.11
CA ASP A 202 -2.53 -11.58 -25.24
C ASP A 202 -1.44 -10.49 -25.14
N ARG A 203 -0.38 -10.75 -24.35
CA ARG A 203 0.59 -9.71 -24.00
C ARG A 203 2.04 -10.21 -24.02
N THR A 204 2.90 -9.41 -24.65
CA THR A 204 4.36 -9.57 -24.61
C THR A 204 4.93 -8.97 -23.33
N LEU A 205 6.11 -9.43 -22.91
CA LEU A 205 6.81 -8.88 -21.75
C LEU A 205 7.17 -7.41 -21.97
N SER A 206 7.53 -7.05 -23.21
CA SER A 206 7.77 -5.66 -23.60
C SER A 206 6.53 -4.77 -23.40
N GLN A 207 5.33 -5.27 -23.73
CA GLN A 207 4.09 -4.51 -23.48
C GLN A 207 3.81 -4.34 -21.99
N VAL A 208 4.08 -5.38 -21.18
CA VAL A 208 3.97 -5.27 -19.71
C VAL A 208 4.90 -4.19 -19.19
N PHE A 209 6.18 -4.22 -19.56
CA PHE A 209 7.19 -3.25 -19.10
C PHE A 209 7.01 -1.82 -19.64
N ASN A 210 6.15 -1.61 -20.64
CA ASN A 210 5.80 -0.30 -21.18
C ASN A 210 4.43 0.21 -20.70
N THR A 211 3.83 -0.44 -19.70
CA THR A 211 2.54 -0.04 -19.11
C THR A 211 2.67 1.29 -18.37
N ASN A 212 1.69 2.19 -18.54
CA ASN A 212 1.57 3.45 -17.80
C ASN A 212 0.13 3.66 -17.28
N TYR A 213 -0.12 4.73 -16.52
CA TYR A 213 -1.43 5.00 -15.90
C TYR A 213 -2.57 5.33 -16.87
N SER A 214 -2.33 5.45 -18.17
CA SER A 214 -3.39 5.57 -19.19
C SER A 214 -3.90 4.22 -19.70
N ASN A 215 -3.23 3.12 -19.36
CA ASN A 215 -3.66 1.76 -19.67
C ASN A 215 -4.89 1.33 -18.85
N SER A 216 -5.48 0.21 -19.24
CA SER A 216 -6.61 -0.39 -18.52
C SER A 216 -6.19 -0.95 -17.16
N SER A 217 -7.18 -1.15 -16.28
CA SER A 217 -6.98 -1.75 -14.95
C SER A 217 -6.32 -3.14 -15.06
N ASP A 218 -6.71 -3.96 -16.04
CA ASP A 218 -6.09 -5.29 -16.23
C ASP A 218 -4.62 -5.18 -16.65
N GLU A 219 -4.29 -4.22 -17.52
CA GLU A 219 -2.90 -3.99 -17.96
C GLU A 219 -2.02 -3.48 -16.82
N ILE A 220 -2.56 -2.62 -15.95
CA ILE A 220 -1.84 -2.03 -14.83
C ILE A 220 -1.63 -3.07 -13.72
N TYR A 221 -2.71 -3.67 -13.22
CA TYR A 221 -2.68 -4.46 -11.99
C TYR A 221 -2.44 -5.95 -12.26
N ARG A 222 -3.23 -6.57 -13.14
CA ARG A 222 -3.17 -8.02 -13.38
C ARG A 222 -1.96 -8.41 -14.23
N TRP A 223 -1.73 -7.70 -15.33
CA TRP A 223 -0.54 -7.92 -16.15
C TRP A 223 0.74 -7.42 -15.47
N GLY A 224 0.66 -6.33 -14.70
CA GLY A 224 1.75 -5.88 -13.82
C GLY A 224 2.14 -6.97 -12.82
N TYR A 225 1.17 -7.54 -12.09
CA TYR A 225 1.35 -8.66 -11.19
C TYR A 225 2.03 -9.86 -11.87
N LEU A 226 1.53 -10.28 -13.04
CA LEU A 226 2.10 -11.41 -13.78
C LEU A 226 3.55 -11.13 -14.19
N GLY A 227 3.84 -9.90 -14.66
CA GLY A 227 5.18 -9.47 -15.02
C GLY A 227 6.14 -9.49 -13.82
N ALA A 228 5.71 -8.92 -12.70
CA ALA A 228 6.48 -8.94 -11.45
C ALA A 228 6.73 -10.39 -11.01
N ARG A 229 5.68 -11.20 -10.86
CA ARG A 229 5.77 -12.60 -10.44
C ARG A 229 6.71 -13.41 -11.34
N PHE A 230 6.56 -13.31 -12.66
CA PHE A 230 7.45 -13.98 -13.61
C PHE A 230 8.93 -13.63 -13.37
N MET A 231 9.23 -12.33 -13.25
CA MET A 231 10.58 -11.85 -13.03
C MET A 231 11.15 -12.34 -11.69
N PHE A 232 10.33 -12.32 -10.65
CA PHE A 232 10.70 -12.76 -9.32
C PHE A 232 10.93 -14.27 -9.22
N GLU A 233 10.11 -15.09 -9.90
CA GLU A 233 10.24 -16.55 -9.93
C GLU A 233 11.41 -17.02 -10.80
N ASN A 234 11.65 -16.36 -11.94
CA ASN A 234 12.53 -16.90 -12.98
C ASN A 234 13.82 -16.09 -13.20
N HIS A 235 13.85 -14.81 -12.83
CA HIS A 235 14.89 -13.85 -13.24
C HIS A 235 15.29 -12.90 -12.10
N MET A 236 15.41 -13.43 -10.88
CA MET A 236 15.75 -12.62 -9.70
C MET A 236 17.09 -11.88 -9.84
N ASP A 237 18.04 -12.43 -10.60
CA ASP A 237 19.29 -11.74 -10.96
C ASP A 237 19.05 -10.46 -11.78
N GLN A 238 18.09 -10.49 -12.72
CA GLN A 238 17.72 -9.32 -13.52
C GLN A 238 16.88 -8.33 -12.71
N VAL A 239 16.01 -8.81 -11.79
CA VAL A 239 15.31 -7.96 -10.81
C VAL A 239 16.30 -7.15 -9.99
N ARG A 240 17.40 -7.77 -9.51
CA ARG A 240 18.45 -7.04 -8.78
C ARG A 240 19.06 -5.92 -9.63
N ASN A 241 19.34 -6.17 -10.91
CA ASN A 241 19.93 -5.16 -11.80
C ASN A 241 18.97 -3.99 -12.06
N ILE A 242 17.69 -4.28 -12.33
CA ILE A 242 16.64 -3.26 -12.51
C ILE A 242 16.53 -2.39 -11.24
N ARG A 243 16.44 -3.04 -10.07
CA ARG A 243 16.32 -2.38 -8.78
C ARG A 243 17.55 -1.53 -8.45
N LEU A 244 18.76 -2.00 -8.77
CA LEU A 244 19.99 -1.21 -8.54
C LEU A 244 19.95 0.12 -9.32
N ALA A 245 19.56 0.09 -10.59
CA ALA A 245 19.43 1.33 -11.38
C ALA A 245 18.35 2.28 -10.82
N ALA A 246 17.21 1.74 -10.38
CA ALA A 246 16.14 2.53 -9.76
C ALA A 246 16.56 3.14 -8.41
N ARG A 247 17.28 2.38 -7.57
CA ARG A 247 17.83 2.83 -6.28
C ARG A 247 18.87 3.93 -6.44
N ASP A 248 19.59 3.94 -7.55
CA ASP A 248 20.55 4.98 -7.89
C ASP A 248 19.89 6.22 -8.54
N GLY A 249 18.59 6.14 -8.88
CA GLY A 249 17.90 7.16 -9.66
C GLY A 249 18.41 7.26 -11.10
N ASN A 250 19.09 6.22 -11.59
CA ASN A 250 19.64 6.17 -12.94
C ASN A 250 18.57 5.64 -13.91
N TRP A 251 17.57 6.48 -14.16
CA TRP A 251 16.42 6.14 -14.98
C TRP A 251 16.77 5.85 -16.44
N ALA A 252 17.87 6.41 -16.97
CA ALA A 252 18.36 6.09 -18.31
C ALA A 252 18.87 4.66 -18.41
N GLU A 253 19.70 4.23 -17.44
CA GLU A 253 20.16 2.84 -17.35
C GLU A 253 19.01 1.88 -17.06
N TYR A 254 18.08 2.25 -16.18
CA TYR A 254 16.87 1.50 -15.91
C TYR A 254 16.11 1.15 -17.21
N GLN A 255 15.89 2.13 -18.10
CA GLN A 255 15.21 1.88 -19.38
C GLN A 255 15.99 0.93 -20.30
N ILE A 256 17.32 1.04 -20.32
CA ILE A 256 18.18 0.15 -21.13
C ILE A 256 18.08 -1.29 -20.61
N ILE A 257 18.23 -1.49 -19.30
CA ILE A 257 18.13 -2.80 -18.65
C ILE A 257 16.73 -3.39 -18.91
N LEU A 258 15.67 -2.58 -18.77
CA LEU A 258 14.30 -3.03 -18.93
C LEU A 258 14.01 -3.51 -20.37
N ALA A 259 14.45 -2.75 -21.37
CA ALA A 259 14.29 -3.13 -22.78
C ALA A 259 15.06 -4.42 -23.13
N GLN A 260 16.29 -4.58 -22.61
CA GLN A 260 17.08 -5.79 -22.80
C GLN A 260 16.45 -7.00 -22.10
N THR A 261 15.97 -6.81 -20.87
CA THR A 261 15.27 -7.83 -20.07
C THR A 261 14.03 -8.34 -20.83
N ALA A 262 13.21 -7.43 -21.36
CA ALA A 262 12.04 -7.83 -22.15
C ALA A 262 12.44 -8.67 -23.38
N ALA A 263 13.41 -8.18 -24.16
CA ALA A 263 13.84 -8.85 -25.38
C ALA A 263 14.45 -10.24 -25.11
N ASN A 264 15.23 -10.39 -24.04
CA ASN A 264 15.94 -11.62 -23.73
C ASN A 264 15.01 -12.71 -23.15
N ASN A 265 13.94 -12.32 -22.46
CA ASN A 265 13.08 -13.26 -21.74
C ASN A 265 11.71 -13.49 -22.39
N GLU A 266 11.39 -12.84 -23.51
CA GLU A 266 10.07 -12.93 -24.16
C GLU A 266 9.61 -14.37 -24.40
N GLN A 267 10.48 -15.23 -24.94
CA GLN A 267 10.11 -16.62 -25.19
C GLN A 267 9.81 -17.39 -23.88
N GLN A 268 10.55 -17.10 -22.82
CA GLN A 268 10.33 -17.73 -21.52
C GLN A 268 9.07 -17.21 -20.84
N TRP A 269 8.77 -15.92 -21.00
CA TRP A 269 7.51 -15.30 -20.59
C TRP A 269 6.30 -15.99 -21.22
N GLN A 270 6.30 -16.15 -22.55
CA GLN A 270 5.20 -16.83 -23.25
C GLN A 270 5.03 -18.29 -22.80
N ASN A 271 6.13 -19.01 -22.57
CA ASN A 271 6.08 -20.37 -22.07
C ASN A 271 5.57 -20.45 -20.63
N TRP A 272 5.95 -19.49 -19.78
CA TRP A 272 5.51 -19.41 -18.39
C TRP A 272 4.01 -19.11 -18.32
N LEU A 273 3.50 -18.17 -19.11
CA LEU A 273 2.05 -17.90 -19.20
C LEU A 273 1.27 -19.13 -19.70
N MET A 274 1.79 -19.86 -20.69
CA MET A 274 1.16 -21.09 -21.17
C MET A 274 1.08 -22.16 -20.08
N ALA A 275 2.14 -22.33 -19.29
CA ALA A 275 2.14 -23.26 -18.17
C ALA A 275 1.14 -22.83 -17.08
N LEU A 276 1.08 -21.53 -16.79
CA LEU A 276 0.16 -20.96 -15.81
C LEU A 276 -1.31 -21.12 -16.23
N ALA A 277 -1.62 -20.95 -17.53
CA ALA A 277 -2.96 -21.19 -18.08
C ALA A 277 -3.40 -22.66 -18.01
N GLY A 278 -2.44 -23.59 -17.96
CA GLY A 278 -2.71 -25.03 -17.94
C GLY A 278 -2.94 -25.62 -16.54
N ASN A 279 -2.70 -24.83 -15.49
CA ASN A 279 -2.95 -25.19 -14.09
C ASN A 279 -4.33 -24.71 -13.64
#